data_AF-A0A957U6K1-F1
#
_entry.id   AF-A0A957U6K1-F1
#
_cell.length_a   1.000
_cell.length_b   1.000
_cell.length_c   1.000
_cell.angle_alpha   90.00
_cell.angle_beta   90.00
_cell.angle_gamma   90.00
#
_symmetry.space_group_name_H-M   'P 1'
#
loop_
_entity.id
_entity.type
_entity.pdbx_description
1 polymer ?
#
loop_
_entity_poly.entity_id
_entity_poly.type
_entity_poly.pdbx_seq_one_letter_code
_entity_poly.pdbx_strand_id
1 'polypeptide(L)' 'MATLQGMLSLDELDAQVRAGAIDTVLVMFTDHYGRFMGKRFDAEFFVADAARQGTHACNYLLTV' A
#
# COMPACT_ATOMS: atom_id res chain seq x y z
N MET A 1 -19.81 9.57 4.19
CA MET A 1 -18.91 9.00 3.16
C MET A 1 -19.48 7.64 2.79
N ALA A 2 -19.63 7.34 1.50
CA ALA A 2 -20.09 6.03 1.05
C ALA A 2 -19.02 4.98 1.41
N THR A 3 -19.44 3.82 1.91
CA THR A 3 -18.57 2.68 2.19
C THR A 3 -18.05 2.12 0.87
N LEU A 4 -16.75 2.25 0.61
CA LEU A 4 -16.10 1.66 -0.56
C LEU A 4 -16.01 0.15 -0.34
N GLN A 5 -16.74 -0.63 -1.13
CA GLN A 5 -16.67 -2.09 -1.08
C GLN A 5 -15.23 -2.55 -1.39
N GLY A 6 -14.71 -3.44 -0.54
CA GLY A 6 -13.35 -3.95 -0.64
C GLY A 6 -12.26 -3.07 -0.01
N MET A 7 -12.62 -1.92 0.59
CA MET A 7 -11.66 -1.12 1.35
C MET A 7 -11.53 -1.66 2.79
N LEU A 8 -10.36 -2.24 3.08
CA LEU A 8 -10.00 -2.67 4.44
C LEU A 8 -9.59 -1.46 5.28
N SER A 9 -9.98 -1.46 6.55
CA SER A 9 -9.32 -0.68 7.60
C SER A 9 -7.93 -1.24 7.89
N LEU A 10 -7.08 -0.47 8.59
CA LEU A 10 -5.75 -0.95 8.98
C LEU A 10 -5.83 -2.14 9.94
N ASP A 11 -6.83 -2.19 10.82
CA ASP A 11 -7.01 -3.31 11.75
C ASP A 11 -7.45 -4.58 11.02
N GLU A 12 -8.34 -4.46 10.02
CA GLU A 12 -8.72 -5.59 9.16
C GLU A 12 -7.54 -6.06 8.31
N LEU A 13 -6.71 -5.15 7.81
CA LEU A 13 -5.49 -5.49 7.08
C LEU A 13 -4.50 -6.24 7.99
N ASP A 14 -4.22 -5.74 9.20
CA ASP A 14 -3.33 -6.41 10.17
C ASP A 14 -3.82 -7.82 10.50
N ALA A 15 -5.13 -8.00 10.70
CA ALA A 15 -5.72 -9.32 10.95
C ALA A 15 -5.49 -10.30 9.78
N GLN A 16 -5.65 -9.85 8.54
CA GLN A 16 -5.44 -10.68 7.34
C GLN A 16 -3.95 -11.01 7.12
N VAL A 17 -3.05 -10.08 7.42
CA VAL A 17 -1.60 -10.29 7.37
C VAL A 17 -1.18 -11.33 8.40
N ARG A 18 -1.62 -11.21 9.66
CA ARG A 18 -1.35 -12.20 10.71
C ARG A 18 -1.93 -13.59 10.41
N ALA A 19 -3.04 -13.64 9.68
CA ALA A 19 -3.63 -14.90 9.20
C ALA A 19 -2.87 -15.50 7.99
N GLY A 20 -1.89 -14.79 7.43
CA GLY A 20 -1.14 -15.20 6.24
C GLY A 20 -1.93 -15.09 4.94
N ALA A 21 -3.09 -14.42 4.95
CA ALA A 21 -3.92 -14.24 3.76
C ALA A 21 -3.39 -13.13 2.83
N ILE A 22 -2.60 -12.20 3.36
CA ILE A 22 -1.95 -11.11 2.63
C ILE A 22 -0.47 -11.10 3.00
N ASP A 23 0.41 -11.42 2.04
CA ASP A 23 1.86 -11.40 2.21
C ASP A 23 2.52 -10.10 1.75
N THR A 24 1.89 -9.43 0.78
CA THR A 24 2.47 -8.29 0.06
C THR A 24 1.49 -7.13 -0.02
N VAL A 25 1.99 -5.91 0.20
CA VAL A 25 1.25 -4.66 -0.03
C VAL A 25 1.90 -3.86 -1.17
N LEU A 26 1.09 -3.48 -2.16
CA LEU A 26 1.52 -2.56 -3.22
C LEU A 26 1.07 -1.14 -2.88
N VAL A 27 2.02 -0.27 -2.58
CA VAL A 27 1.77 1.16 -2.38
C VAL A 27 2.02 1.86 -3.71
N MET A 28 0.95 2.22 -4.40
CA MET A 28 0.98 2.70 -5.78
C MET A 28 0.41 4.10 -5.90
N PHE A 29 0.93 4.84 -6.88
CA PHE A 29 0.38 6.09 -7.39
C PHE A 29 0.46 6.08 -8.93
N THR A 30 -0.22 7.01 -9.58
CA THR A 30 -0.19 7.15 -11.05
C THR A 30 0.87 8.15 -11.48
N ASP A 31 1.65 7.82 -12.51
CA ASP A 31 2.53 8.78 -13.19
C ASP A 31 1.77 9.69 -14.18
N HIS A 32 2.48 10.51 -14.96
CA HIS A 32 1.90 11.43 -15.95
C HIS A 32 1.11 10.74 -17.07
N TYR A 33 1.34 9.44 -17.31
CA TYR A 33 0.63 8.65 -18.30
C TYR A 33 -0.47 7.79 -17.69
N GLY A 34 -0.72 7.90 -16.37
CA GLY A 34 -1.70 7.09 -15.66
C GLY A 34 -1.22 5.68 -15.34
N ARG A 35 0.08 5.37 -15.48
CA ARG A 35 0.63 4.05 -15.15
C ARG A 35 0.84 3.94 -13.64
N PHE A 36 0.63 2.75 -13.09
CA PHE A 36 0.90 2.49 -11.67
C PHE A 36 2.40 2.36 -11.41
N MET A 37 2.92 3.26 -10.59
CA MET A 37 4.29 3.28 -10.08
C MET A 37 4.26 3.20 -8.55
N GLY A 38 5.27 2.59 -7.93
CA GLY A 38 5.23 2.41 -6.49
C GLY A 38 6.25 1.44 -5.92
N LYS A 39 5.97 0.98 -4.71
CA LYS A 39 6.79 0.01 -3.97
C LYS A 39 5.97 -1.21 -3.61
N ARG A 40 6.67 -2.35 -3.59
CA ARG A 40 6.19 -3.60 -3.01
C ARG A 40 6.75 -3.70 -1.60
N PHE A 41 5.86 -3.79 -0.63
CA PHE A 41 6.22 -4.00 0.78
C PHE A 41 5.92 -5.43 1.18
N ASP A 42 6.78 -5.95 2.05
CA ASP A 42 6.39 -7.01 2.97
C ASP A 42 5.21 -6.52 3.82
N ALA A 43 4.16 -7.32 3.93
CA ALA A 43 2.93 -6.86 4.55
C ALA A 43 3.06 -6.67 6.07
N GLU A 44 3.88 -7.48 6.76
CA GLU A 44 4.13 -7.32 8.19
C GLU A 44 4.83 -5.99 8.47
N PHE A 45 5.86 -5.66 7.68
CA PHE A 45 6.53 -4.37 7.78
C PHE A 45 5.57 -3.21 7.48
N PHE A 46 4.68 -3.36 6.49
CA PHE A 46 3.75 -2.31 6.12
C PHE A 46 2.78 -1.95 7.26
N VAL A 47 2.14 -2.95 7.89
CA VAL A 47 1.19 -2.73 8.99
C VAL A 47 1.88 -2.23 10.27
N ALA A 48 3.11 -2.68 10.52
CA ALA A 48 3.87 -2.30 11.71
C ALA A 48 4.39 -0.86 11.66
N ASP A 49 4.81 -0.37 10.49
CA ASP A 49 5.57 0.87 10.37
C ASP A 49 5.06 1.79 9.24
N ALA A 50 5.16 1.34 7.98
CA ALA A 50 5.00 2.20 6.81
C ALA A 50 3.60 2.83 6.68
N ALA A 51 2.55 2.12 7.11
CA ALA A 51 1.17 2.64 7.07
C ALA A 51 0.97 3.89 7.94
N ARG A 52 1.73 4.02 9.04
CA ARG A 52 1.58 5.14 10.00
C ARG A 52 2.59 6.26 9.75
N GLN A 53 3.80 5.91 9.35
CA GLN A 53 4.88 6.89 9.13
C GLN A 53 4.93 7.40 7.69
N GLY A 54 4.27 6.70 6.76
CA GLY A 54 4.38 6.93 5.34
C GLY A 54 5.66 6.33 4.75
N THR A 55 5.83 6.49 3.45
CA THR A 55 7.04 6.06 2.72
C THR A 55 7.44 7.14 1.72
N HIS A 56 8.73 7.24 1.45
CA HIS A 56 9.25 8.06 0.36
C HIS A 56 9.01 7.40 -0.99
N ALA A 57 8.90 8.22 -2.03
CA ALA A 57 8.93 7.82 -3.44
C ALA A 57 9.94 8.71 -4.18
N CYS A 58 10.65 8.15 -5.15
CA CYS A 58 11.64 8.88 -5.90
C CYS A 58 10.98 9.66 -7.05
N ASN A 59 11.38 10.91 -7.26
CA ASN A 59 10.80 11.76 -8.32
C ASN A 59 10.95 11.16 -9.72
N TYR A 60 11.99 10.35 -9.98
CA TYR A 60 12.17 9.70 -11.29
C TYR A 60 11.00 8.79 -11.67
N LEU A 61 10.23 8.31 -10.69
CA LEU A 61 9.05 7.47 -10.92
C LEU A 61 7.92 8.24 -11.63
N LEU A 62 7.98 9.57 -11.67
CA LEU A 62 7.00 10.40 -12.40
C LEU A 62 7.39 10.65 -13.85
N THR A 63 8.66 10.42 -14.23
CA THR A 63 9.22 10.85 -15.52
C THR A 63 9.77 9.69 -16.36
N VAL A 64 9.24 8.48 -16.13
CA VAL A 64 9.60 7.26 -16.88
C VAL A 64 9.00 7.22 -18.28
#